data_AF-A0A059D838-F1
#
_entry.id   AF-A0A059D838-F1
#
_cell.length_a   1.000
_cell.length_b   1.000
_cell.length_c   1.000
_cell.angle_alpha   90.00
_cell.angle_beta   90.00
_cell.angle_gamma   90.00
#
_symmetry.space_group_name_H-M   'P 1'
#
loop_
_entity.id
_entity.type
_entity.pdbx_description
1 polymer ?
#
loop_
_entity_poly.entity_id
_entity_poly.type
_entity_poly.pdbx_seq_one_letter_code
_entity_poly.pdbx_strand_id
1 'polypeptide(L)'
;MDSLSLLWQQTGKLTLQSDVYAFGVVLLELLTGRRAVDLNQGPNDQNLVLQVRHVLNDQKKLRKLIDPEMNRTTGKIMTTMESIIMFANLASRCVHPNSGEGLPMAECLKELQLILYTNSKGLSMASHKFGYQWLRRSSGGSLV
;
A
#
# COMPACT_ATOMS: atom_id res chain seq x y z
N MET A 1 17.92 -10.45 -4.39
CA MET A 1 16.82 -11.43 -4.54
C MET A 1 16.88 -12.26 -3.29
N ASP A 2 16.15 -11.83 -2.27
CA ASP A 2 16.53 -12.14 -0.90
C ASP A 2 15.98 -13.50 -0.49
N SER A 3 16.84 -14.34 0.08
CA SER A 3 16.62 -15.75 0.43
C SER A 3 15.37 -16.02 1.27
N LEU A 4 14.77 -14.99 1.87
CA LEU A 4 13.51 -15.06 2.61
C LEU A 4 12.28 -15.22 1.71
N SER A 5 12.33 -14.69 0.49
CA SER A 5 11.21 -14.77 -0.47
C SER A 5 11.00 -16.19 -1.02
N LEU A 6 12.05 -17.02 -1.06
CA LEU A 6 11.96 -18.43 -1.49
C LEU A 6 11.32 -19.33 -0.41
N LEU A 7 11.51 -19.02 0.89
CA LEU A 7 10.97 -19.85 1.98
C LEU A 7 9.44 -19.76 2.09
N TRP A 8 8.83 -18.62 1.75
CA TRP A 8 7.37 -18.43 1.79
C TRP A 8 6.68 -19.14 0.62
N GLN A 9 7.31 -19.14 -0.56
CA GLN A 9 6.80 -19.84 -1.74
C GLN A 9 6.93 -21.36 -1.62
N GLN A 10 7.96 -21.86 -0.92
CA GLN A 10 8.27 -23.29 -0.85
C GLN A 10 7.50 -24.09 0.21
N THR A 11 6.96 -23.45 1.27
CA THR A 11 6.40 -24.20 2.41
C THR A 11 4.89 -24.40 2.38
N GLY A 12 4.14 -23.76 1.46
CA GLY A 12 2.68 -23.89 1.39
C GLY A 12 1.95 -23.49 2.69
N LYS A 13 2.65 -22.85 3.63
CA LYS A 13 2.08 -22.38 4.89
C LYS A 13 1.38 -21.06 4.60
N LEU A 14 0.05 -21.05 4.68
CA LEU A 14 -0.73 -19.85 4.95
C LEU A 14 -0.15 -19.21 6.22
N THR A 15 0.64 -18.17 6.05
CA THR A 15 1.23 -17.44 7.17
C THR A 15 0.44 -16.15 7.36
N LEU A 16 0.42 -15.62 8.57
CA LEU A 16 -0.14 -14.30 8.83
C LEU A 16 0.43 -13.23 7.89
N GLN A 17 1.65 -13.43 7.37
CA GLN A 17 2.28 -12.55 6.38
C GLN A 17 1.72 -12.71 4.96
N SER A 18 1.29 -13.91 4.53
CA SER A 18 0.60 -14.08 3.25
C SER A 18 -0.76 -13.41 3.25
N ASP A 19 -1.47 -13.42 4.38
CA ASP A 19 -2.75 -12.72 4.52
C ASP A 19 -2.58 -11.20 4.46
N VAL A 20 -1.52 -10.68 5.12
CA VAL A 20 -1.17 -9.25 5.04
C VAL A 20 -0.78 -8.85 3.62
N TYR A 21 -0.01 -9.68 2.91
CA TYR A 21 0.34 -9.43 1.52
C TYR A 21 -0.91 -9.38 0.62
N ALA A 22 -1.78 -10.39 0.73
CA ALA A 22 -3.03 -10.46 -0.03
C ALA A 22 -3.94 -9.27 0.28
N PHE A 23 -4.04 -8.87 1.54
CA PHE A 23 -4.73 -7.65 1.94
C PHE A 23 -4.15 -6.41 1.26
N GLY A 24 -2.82 -6.27 1.25
CA GLY A 24 -2.14 -5.19 0.54
C GLY A 24 -2.44 -5.14 -0.96
N VAL A 25 -2.48 -6.31 -1.61
CA VAL A 25 -2.87 -6.43 -3.03
C VAL A 25 -4.29 -5.92 -3.24
N VAL A 26 -5.24 -6.34 -2.41
CA VAL A 26 -6.64 -5.87 -2.48
C VAL A 26 -6.73 -4.36 -2.29
N LEU A 27 -5.97 -3.78 -1.35
CA LEU A 27 -5.91 -2.32 -1.20
C LEU A 27 -5.43 -1.65 -2.50
N LEU A 28 -4.42 -2.20 -3.18
CA LEU A 28 -3.95 -1.66 -4.46
C LEU A 28 -4.98 -1.79 -5.58
N GLU A 29 -5.73 -2.89 -5.64
CA GLU A 29 -6.82 -3.05 -6.60
C GLU A 29 -7.91 -2.00 -6.37
N LEU A 30 -8.32 -1.79 -5.11
CA LEU A 30 -9.31 -0.76 -4.76
C LEU A 30 -8.83 0.66 -5.07
N LEU A 31 -7.54 0.94 -4.82
CA LEU A 31 -6.95 2.26 -5.08
C LEU A 31 -6.83 2.56 -6.58
N THR A 32 -6.58 1.55 -7.41
CA THR A 32 -6.24 1.75 -8.82
C THR A 32 -7.37 1.39 -9.78
N GLY A 33 -8.36 0.62 -9.33
CA GLY A 33 -9.41 0.06 -10.18
C GLY A 33 -8.90 -1.01 -11.15
N ARG A 34 -7.69 -1.54 -10.93
CA ARG A 34 -7.03 -2.53 -11.80
C ARG A 34 -6.98 -3.88 -11.13
N ARG A 35 -6.96 -4.94 -11.94
CA ARG A 35 -6.75 -6.31 -11.45
C ARG A 35 -5.31 -6.49 -10.98
N ALA A 36 -5.12 -7.24 -9.90
CA ALA A 36 -3.81 -7.60 -9.37
C ALA A 36 -2.95 -8.36 -10.39
N VAL A 37 -3.60 -9.23 -11.18
CA VAL A 37 -3.00 -9.98 -12.29
C VAL A 37 -3.78 -9.70 -13.57
N ASP A 38 -3.09 -9.19 -14.59
CA ASP A 38 -3.67 -8.94 -15.91
C ASP A 38 -2.90 -9.69 -17.00
N LEU A 39 -3.41 -10.87 -17.37
CA LEU A 39 -2.80 -11.76 -18.38
C LEU A 39 -2.83 -11.18 -19.81
N ASN A 40 -3.61 -10.13 -20.04
CA ASN A 40 -3.65 -9.43 -21.32
C ASN A 40 -2.45 -8.49 -21.51
N GLN A 41 -1.67 -8.24 -20.46
CA GLN A 41 -0.47 -7.42 -20.50
C GLN A 41 0.77 -8.27 -20.82
N GLY A 42 1.83 -7.60 -21.28
CA GLY A 42 3.11 -8.25 -21.54
C GLY A 42 3.67 -8.95 -20.30
N PRO A 43 4.53 -9.98 -20.45
CA PRO A 43 4.99 -10.82 -19.34
C PRO A 43 5.58 -10.07 -18.13
N ASN A 44 6.16 -8.90 -18.37
CA ASN A 44 6.79 -8.07 -17.34
C ASN A 44 5.80 -7.16 -16.60
N ASP A 45 4.62 -6.94 -17.15
CA ASP A 45 3.62 -6.00 -16.64
C ASP A 45 2.39 -6.70 -16.07
N GLN A 46 2.31 -8.02 -16.03
CA GLN A 46 1.10 -8.70 -15.55
C GLN A 46 0.80 -8.46 -14.06
N ASN A 47 1.81 -8.11 -13.25
CA ASN A 47 1.69 -7.97 -11.80
C ASN A 47 1.56 -6.51 -11.38
N LEU A 48 0.39 -6.15 -10.83
CA LEU A 48 0.09 -4.79 -10.38
C LEU A 48 1.09 -4.28 -9.34
N VAL A 49 1.48 -5.10 -8.35
CA VAL A 49 2.41 -4.72 -7.28
C VAL A 49 3.76 -4.28 -7.88
N LEU A 50 4.27 -5.03 -8.85
CA LEU A 50 5.53 -4.70 -9.53
C LEU A 50 5.43 -3.39 -10.34
N GLN A 51 4.27 -3.12 -10.95
CA GLN A 51 4.03 -1.88 -11.68
C GLN A 51 4.00 -0.66 -10.75
N VAL A 52 3.30 -0.77 -9.61
CA VAL A 52 3.00 0.40 -8.77
C VAL A 52 4.03 0.66 -7.67
N ARG A 53 4.89 -0.30 -7.31
CA ARG A 53 5.85 -0.18 -6.19
C ARG A 53 6.68 1.11 -6.21
N HIS A 54 7.11 1.54 -7.40
CA HIS A 54 7.96 2.73 -7.57
C HIS A 54 7.18 4.05 -7.58
N VAL A 55 5.86 3.94 -7.52
CA VAL A 55 4.92 5.02 -7.80
C VAL A 55 4.14 5.41 -6.55
N LEU A 56 3.91 4.46 -5.64
CA LEU A 56 3.17 4.68 -4.39
C LEU A 56 3.80 5.77 -3.50
N ASN A 57 5.11 5.98 -3.58
CA ASN A 57 5.83 7.00 -2.79
C ASN A 57 5.88 8.38 -3.46
N ASP A 58 5.46 8.51 -4.73
CA ASP A 58 5.47 9.77 -5.47
C ASP A 58 4.03 10.30 -5.60
N GLN A 59 3.69 11.35 -4.87
CA GLN A 59 2.34 11.91 -4.86
C GLN A 59 1.84 12.33 -6.26
N LYS A 60 2.72 12.82 -7.15
CA LYS A 60 2.31 13.25 -8.49
C LYS A 60 1.95 12.05 -9.35
N LYS A 61 2.70 10.96 -9.24
CA LYS A 61 2.41 9.75 -10.00
C LYS A 61 1.28 8.94 -9.37
N LEU A 62 1.16 8.94 -8.03
CA LEU A 62 0.04 8.37 -7.30
C LEU A 62 -1.29 8.96 -7.81
N ARG A 63 -1.36 10.28 -7.99
CA ARG A 63 -2.54 10.94 -8.56
C ARG A 63 -3.00 10.39 -9.92
N LYS A 64 -2.07 9.88 -10.73
CA LYS A 64 -2.35 9.29 -12.04
C LYS A 64 -2.73 7.81 -11.96
N LEU A 65 -2.43 7.15 -10.85
CA LEU A 65 -2.74 5.75 -10.60
C LEU A 65 -4.12 5.53 -10.00
N ILE A 66 -4.61 6.52 -9.25
CA ILE A 66 -5.94 6.50 -8.61
C ILE A 66 -7.01 6.20 -9.66
N ASP A 67 -7.90 5.26 -9.35
CA ASP A 67 -9.07 4.96 -10.18
C ASP A 67 -9.86 6.24 -10.50
N PRO A 68 -10.00 6.61 -11.79
CA PRO A 68 -10.81 7.76 -12.20
C PRO A 68 -12.24 7.72 -11.68
N GLU A 69 -12.82 6.52 -11.51
CA GLU A 69 -14.19 6.32 -11.07
C GLU A 69 -14.37 6.54 -9.57
N MET A 70 -13.30 6.51 -8.77
CA MET A 70 -13.37 6.86 -7.34
C MET A 70 -13.74 8.32 -7.11
N ASN A 71 -13.32 9.22 -8.01
CA ASN A 71 -13.71 10.63 -7.98
C ASN A 71 -15.15 10.84 -8.46
N ARG A 72 -15.68 9.95 -9.31
CA ARG A 72 -17.00 10.06 -9.94
C ARG A 72 -18.12 9.46 -9.08
N THR A 73 -17.83 8.38 -8.37
CA THR A 73 -18.85 7.55 -7.69
C THR A 73 -19.03 7.94 -6.22
N THR A 74 -18.07 8.66 -5.63
CA THR A 74 -18.02 8.83 -4.17
C THR A 74 -18.24 10.27 -3.77
N GLY A 75 -19.49 10.62 -3.49
CA GLY A 75 -19.85 11.94 -2.95
C GLY A 75 -19.24 12.30 -1.59
N LYS A 76 -18.59 11.36 -0.84
CA LYS A 76 -18.06 11.69 0.52
C LYS A 76 -17.13 10.68 1.25
N ILE A 77 -16.43 9.74 0.62
CA ILE A 77 -15.72 8.67 1.41
C ILE A 77 -14.20 8.57 1.16
N MET A 78 -13.64 9.16 0.09
CA MET A 78 -12.18 9.25 -0.10
C MET A 78 -11.76 10.53 -0.85
N THR A 79 -12.36 11.67 -0.51
CA THR A 79 -12.23 12.88 -1.33
C THR A 79 -10.95 13.69 -1.08
N THR A 80 -10.18 13.39 -0.02
CA THR A 80 -8.91 14.09 0.26
C THR A 80 -7.72 13.26 -0.18
N MET A 81 -6.77 13.92 -0.84
CA MET A 81 -5.50 13.32 -1.23
C MET A 81 -4.70 12.81 -0.03
N GLU A 82 -4.88 13.40 1.15
CA GLU A 82 -4.25 12.93 2.38
C GLU A 82 -4.70 11.51 2.74
N SER A 83 -6.00 11.22 2.73
CA SER A 83 -6.51 9.86 2.98
C SER A 83 -5.99 8.87 1.93
N ILE A 84 -5.90 9.29 0.67
CA ILE A 84 -5.37 8.47 -0.42
C ILE A 84 -3.90 8.13 -0.20
N ILE A 85 -3.10 9.10 0.24
CA ILE A 85 -1.68 8.88 0.56
C ILE A 85 -1.53 7.92 1.74
N MET A 86 -2.33 8.09 2.80
CA MET A 86 -2.31 7.17 3.94
C MET A 86 -2.68 5.75 3.51
N PHE A 87 -3.70 5.61 2.67
CA PHE A 87 -4.15 4.32 2.14
C PHE A 87 -3.08 3.66 1.24
N ALA A 88 -2.44 4.43 0.37
CA ALA A 88 -1.34 3.97 -0.47
C ALA A 88 -0.10 3.54 0.35
N ASN A 89 0.20 4.26 1.43
CA ASN A 89 1.29 3.90 2.34
C ASN A 89 1.01 2.61 3.11
N LEU A 90 -0.23 2.41 3.58
CA LEU A 90 -0.66 1.16 4.19
C LEU A 90 -0.50 0.00 3.20
N ALA A 91 -1.04 0.14 2.00
CA ALA A 91 -0.94 -0.86 0.94
C ALA A 91 0.52 -1.19 0.60
N SER A 92 1.38 -0.17 0.47
CA SER A 92 2.81 -0.33 0.20
C SER A 92 3.52 -1.17 1.26
N ARG A 93 3.24 -0.94 2.55
CA ARG A 93 3.83 -1.73 3.65
C ARG A 93 3.30 -3.15 3.70
N CYS A 94 2.02 -3.36 3.39
CA CYS A 94 1.44 -4.70 3.32
C CYS A 94 2.09 -5.58 2.23
N VAL A 95 2.42 -5.00 1.07
CA VAL A 95 3.01 -5.74 -0.07
C VAL A 95 4.54 -5.78 -0.08
N HIS A 96 5.21 -5.01 0.79
CA HIS A 96 6.66 -5.04 1.00
C HIS A 96 7.01 -5.47 2.43
N PRO A 97 6.84 -6.75 2.79
CA PRO A 97 7.31 -7.28 4.06
C PRO A 97 8.84 -7.38 4.02
N ASN A 98 9.53 -6.25 4.21
CA ASN A 98 10.96 -6.26 4.38
C ASN A 98 11.27 -6.76 5.81
N SER A 99 12.05 -7.84 5.88
CA SER A 99 12.86 -8.22 7.04
C SER A 99 12.16 -8.44 8.40
N GLY A 100 11.23 -9.39 8.52
CA GLY A 100 10.86 -9.99 9.82
C GLY A 100 10.04 -9.13 10.79
N GLU A 101 9.82 -7.84 10.50
CA GLU A 101 8.98 -6.89 11.25
C GLU A 101 7.77 -6.42 10.41
N GLY A 102 7.23 -7.29 9.53
CA GLY A 102 5.98 -6.98 8.83
C GLY A 102 4.85 -6.71 9.82
N LEU A 103 4.00 -5.72 9.53
CA LEU A 103 2.89 -5.33 10.41
C LEU A 103 1.94 -6.52 10.59
N PRO A 104 1.49 -6.85 11.81
CA PRO A 104 0.43 -7.83 11.98
C PRO A 104 -0.87 -7.30 11.38
N MET A 105 -1.72 -8.20 10.88
CA MET A 105 -3.02 -7.84 10.28
C MET A 105 -3.86 -6.93 11.20
N ALA A 106 -3.77 -7.12 12.52
CA ALA A 106 -4.45 -6.26 13.49
C ALA A 106 -4.01 -4.79 13.42
N GLU A 107 -2.74 -4.51 13.11
CA GLU A 107 -2.23 -3.15 12.93
C GLU A 107 -2.69 -2.55 11.60
N CYS A 108 -2.73 -3.36 10.53
CA CYS A 108 -3.31 -2.96 9.25
C CYS A 108 -4.77 -2.50 9.40
N LEU A 109 -5.57 -3.25 10.17
CA LEU A 109 -6.97 -2.90 10.42
C LEU A 109 -7.12 -1.63 11.27
N LYS A 110 -6.31 -1.46 12.32
CA LYS A 110 -6.33 -0.25 13.15
C LYS A 110 -6.02 1.00 12.31
N GLU A 111 -5.03 0.90 11.43
CA GLU A 111 -4.67 2.01 10.55
C GLU A 111 -5.74 2.29 9.50
N LEU A 112 -6.30 1.25 8.88
CA LEU A 112 -7.41 1.43 7.94
C LEU A 112 -8.62 2.10 8.63
N GLN A 113 -8.97 1.67 9.85
CA GLN A 113 -10.02 2.30 10.66
C GLN A 113 -9.71 3.77 10.96
N LEU A 114 -8.45 4.11 11.27
CA LEU A 114 -8.02 5.49 11.48
C LEU A 114 -8.17 6.32 10.21
N ILE A 115 -7.78 5.78 9.04
CA ILE A 115 -7.92 6.46 7.74
C ILE A 115 -9.40 6.76 7.47
N LEU A 116 -10.28 5.77 7.68
CA LEU A 116 -11.73 5.92 7.52
C LEU A 116 -12.31 6.93 8.50
N TYR A 117 -11.91 6.89 9.78
CA TYR A 117 -12.38 7.81 10.79
C TYR A 117 -11.98 9.26 10.48
N THR A 118 -10.70 9.48 10.15
CA THR A 118 -10.12 10.77 9.77
C THR A 118 -10.86 11.35 8.57
N ASN A 119 -11.17 10.51 7.58
CA ASN A 119 -11.97 10.90 6.42
C ASN A 119 -13.41 11.26 6.79
N SER A 120 -14.09 10.43 7.58
CA SER A 120 -15.49 10.61 7.97
C SER A 120 -15.76 11.88 8.78
N LYS A 121 -14.78 12.32 9.57
CA LYS A 121 -14.87 13.50 10.43
C LYS A 121 -14.30 14.77 9.79
N GLY A 122 -13.69 14.68 8.60
CA GLY A 122 -12.99 15.81 7.98
C GLY A 122 -11.88 16.39 8.85
N LEU A 123 -11.38 15.61 9.81
CA LEU A 123 -10.31 16.03 10.70
C LEU A 123 -9.01 15.93 9.90
N SER A 124 -8.46 17.07 9.48
CA SER A 124 -7.07 17.16 9.04
C SER A 124 -6.15 16.97 10.26
N MET A 125 -6.11 15.77 10.82
CA MET A 125 -5.28 15.46 11.98
C MET A 125 -4.01 14.74 11.53
N ALA A 126 -2.96 15.56 11.41
CA ALA A 126 -1.57 15.22 11.58
C ALA A 126 -1.05 14.01 10.79
N SER A 127 -0.84 14.24 9.49
CA SER A 127 0.26 13.66 8.70
C SER A 127 1.62 13.60 9.46
N HIS A 128 1.81 14.35 10.55
CA HIS A 128 3.06 14.48 11.28
C HIS A 128 3.54 13.27 12.10
N LYS A 129 2.71 12.27 12.44
CA LYS A 129 3.16 11.14 13.30
C LYS A 129 3.41 9.80 12.63
N PHE A 130 2.74 9.48 11.52
CA PHE A 130 2.85 8.15 10.90
C PHE A 130 3.65 8.12 9.59
N GLY A 131 3.63 9.19 8.79
CA GLY A 131 4.27 9.22 7.46
C GLY A 131 5.76 9.59 7.43
N TYR A 132 6.25 10.40 8.38
CA TYR A 132 7.60 10.96 8.28
C TYR A 132 8.68 10.17 9.04
N GLN A 133 8.32 9.31 9.99
CA GLN A 133 9.31 8.60 10.80
C GLN A 133 9.98 7.44 10.04
N TRP A 134 9.31 6.87 9.03
CA TRP A 134 9.93 5.92 8.10
C TRP A 134 10.70 6.62 6.98
N LEU A 135 10.21 7.75 6.43
CA LEU A 135 10.93 8.52 5.41
C LEU A 135 12.31 9.03 5.90
N ARG A 136 12.43 9.34 7.20
CA ARG A 136 13.72 9.67 7.87
C ARG A 136 14.59 8.45 8.24
N ARG A 137 14.02 7.24 8.29
CA ARG A 137 14.77 6.00 8.60
C ARG A 137 15.28 5.31 7.34
N SER A 138 14.58 5.44 6.21
CA SER A 138 15.00 4.83 4.94
C SER A 138 16.07 5.62 4.18
N SER A 139 16.39 6.84 4.62
CA SER A 139 17.47 7.69 4.07
C SER A 139 18.73 7.71 4.95
N GLY A 140 18.79 6.90 6.02
CA GLY A 140 19.94 6.77 6.91
C GLY A 140 20.84 5.57 6.58
N GLY A 141 21.32 5.48 5.34
CA GLY A 141 22.25 4.44 4.88
C GLY A 141 23.37 5.01 4.02
N SER A 142 24.45 5.44 4.70
CA SER A 142 25.82 5.69 4.22
C SER A 142 26.02 6.25 2.81
N LEU A 143 26.29 7.56 2.74
CA LEU A 143 27.29 8.08 1.80
C LEU A 143 28.59 8.22 2.58
N VAL A 144 29.60 7.44 2.16
CA VAL A 144 31.03 7.45 2.50
C VAL A 144 31.43 7.38 3.98
#